data_AF-A0A821G4G2-F1
#
_entry.id   AF-A0A821G4G2-F1
#
_cell.length_a   1.000
_cell.length_b   1.000
_cell.length_c   1.000
_cell.angle_alpha   90.00
_cell.angle_beta   90.00
_cell.angle_gamma   90.00
#
_symmetry.space_group_name_H-M   'P 1'
#
loop_
_entity.id
_entity.type
_entity.pdbx_description
1 polymer ?
#
loop_
_entity_poly.entity_id
_entity_poly.type
_entity_poly.pdbx_seq_one_letter_code
_entity_poly.pdbx_strand_id
1 'polypeptide(L)'
;MIDEATTHYNSIIDQHSLGAEFLHDTFGECARPKIGWQIDPFGHSREVASLFAQMGFDGYFFGRADYHDLIDRSVKRTREMVWQANPNLDVLDRQSWLFTGILPLYYLSPPSFCFDITCSDQPIMDDKNLHDYNVLEHVETFIGTALAQQKKKWSTKTDDFFPYASTPYVYWTGYYTSRPALKRYERYANNILQVTRQLNGFSQSNLRNSIFDLSEAMGLAQHHDAVSGTSKQHVANDYAQRLS
;
A
#
# COMPACT_ATOMS: atom_id res chain seq x y z
N MET A 1 3.77 4.83 -1.54
CA MET A 1 3.38 3.51 -1.02
C MET A 1 4.47 3.05 -0.06
N ILE A 2 4.13 2.86 1.21
CA ILE A 2 5.10 2.61 2.28
C ILE A 2 5.40 1.11 2.42
N ASP A 3 6.55 0.74 2.99
CA ASP A 3 6.67 -0.59 3.61
C ASP A 3 5.72 -0.70 4.82
N GLU A 4 5.40 -1.91 5.24
CA GLU A 4 4.54 -2.17 6.40
C GLU A 4 5.22 -2.96 7.51
N ALA A 5 6.40 -3.56 7.26
CA ALA A 5 7.13 -4.33 8.27
C ALA A 5 8.20 -3.51 8.99
N THR A 6 8.95 -2.67 8.27
CA THR A 6 10.17 -2.01 8.77
C THR A 6 10.00 -0.50 8.99
N THR A 7 8.79 0.01 8.85
CA THR A 7 8.39 1.38 9.17
C THR A 7 8.05 1.57 10.66
N HIS A 8 8.04 2.81 11.12
CA HIS A 8 7.52 3.18 12.44
C HIS A 8 6.20 3.95 12.25
N TYR A 9 5.22 3.74 13.13
CA TYR A 9 3.88 4.36 12.99
C TYR A 9 3.94 5.88 12.86
N ASN A 10 4.87 6.54 13.56
CA ASN A 10 5.04 7.99 13.44
C ASN A 10 5.42 8.41 12.00
N SER A 11 6.42 7.74 11.40
CA SER A 11 6.82 8.01 10.01
C SER A 11 5.70 7.68 9.00
N ILE A 12 4.88 6.66 9.30
CA ILE A 12 3.68 6.34 8.51
C ILE A 12 2.70 7.52 8.54
N ILE A 13 2.39 8.05 9.72
CA ILE A 13 1.48 9.19 9.87
C ILE A 13 2.06 10.42 9.17
N ASP A 14 3.33 10.73 9.40
CA ASP A 14 3.99 11.91 8.82
C ASP A 14 3.91 11.94 7.30
N GLN A 15 4.24 10.83 6.63
CA GLN A 15 4.24 10.80 5.16
C GLN A 15 2.82 10.84 4.58
N HIS A 16 1.84 10.25 5.27
CA HIS A 16 0.44 10.32 4.85
C HIS A 16 -0.14 11.72 5.06
N SER A 17 0.21 12.38 6.17
CA SER A 17 -0.19 13.76 6.44
C SER A 17 0.38 14.72 5.40
N LEU A 18 1.67 14.57 5.04
CA LEU A 18 2.30 15.38 4.00
C LEU A 18 1.59 15.26 2.65
N GLY A 19 1.28 14.02 2.23
CA GLY A 19 0.53 13.78 1.00
C GLY A 19 -0.92 14.28 1.07
N ALA A 20 -1.59 14.13 2.21
CA ALA A 20 -2.95 14.59 2.41
C ALA A 20 -3.07 16.12 2.39
N GLU A 21 -2.11 16.82 3.02
CA GLU A 21 -2.01 18.29 2.99
C GLU A 21 -1.81 18.78 1.56
N PHE A 22 -0.86 18.18 0.82
CA PHE A 22 -0.65 18.52 -0.59
C PHE A 22 -1.92 18.34 -1.44
N LEU A 23 -2.63 17.21 -1.29
CA LEU A 23 -3.86 16.96 -2.02
C LEU A 23 -4.96 17.97 -1.66
N HIS A 24 -5.09 18.30 -0.37
CA HIS A 24 -6.06 19.27 0.10
C HIS A 24 -5.77 20.68 -0.46
N ASP A 25 -4.52 21.13 -0.37
CA ASP A 25 -4.12 22.47 -0.81
C ASP A 25 -4.24 22.62 -2.34
N THR A 26 -4.00 21.54 -3.08
CA THR A 26 -4.01 21.56 -4.55
C THR A 26 -5.41 21.37 -5.14
N PHE A 27 -6.21 20.47 -4.55
CA PHE A 27 -7.46 19.99 -5.14
C PHE A 27 -8.69 20.17 -4.24
N GLY A 28 -8.51 20.69 -3.02
CA GLY A 28 -9.58 20.96 -2.06
C GLY A 28 -10.02 19.73 -1.26
N GLU A 29 -11.03 19.94 -0.41
CA GLU A 29 -11.55 18.92 0.53
C GLU A 29 -12.02 17.64 -0.16
N CYS A 30 -12.59 17.74 -1.36
CA CYS A 30 -13.12 16.59 -2.11
C CYS A 30 -12.04 15.63 -2.62
N ALA A 31 -10.76 16.03 -2.63
CA ALA A 31 -9.66 15.20 -3.10
C ALA A 31 -9.11 14.23 -2.04
N ARG A 32 -9.66 14.24 -0.81
CA ARG A 32 -9.24 13.33 0.25
C ARG A 32 -9.43 11.86 -0.18
N PRO A 33 -8.35 11.06 -0.22
CA PRO A 33 -8.46 9.65 -0.58
C PRO A 33 -9.36 8.88 0.38
N LYS A 34 -10.15 7.97 -0.17
CA LYS A 34 -11.02 7.05 0.58
C LYS A 34 -10.56 5.60 0.52
N ILE A 35 -9.67 5.27 -0.40
CA ILE A 35 -9.20 3.91 -0.64
C ILE A 35 -7.68 3.87 -0.52
N GLY A 36 -7.19 3.03 0.39
CA GLY A 36 -5.77 2.71 0.52
C GLY A 36 -5.36 1.70 -0.54
N TRP A 37 -4.23 1.96 -1.20
CA TRP A 37 -3.69 1.11 -2.27
C TRP A 37 -2.26 0.71 -1.92
N GLN A 38 -2.08 -0.53 -1.46
CA GLN A 38 -0.80 -1.11 -1.00
C GLN A 38 -0.52 -2.41 -1.77
N ILE A 39 -0.39 -2.32 -3.09
CA ILE A 39 -0.28 -3.52 -3.93
C ILE A 39 1.06 -4.24 -3.83
N ASP A 40 2.13 -3.56 -3.42
CA ASP A 40 3.50 -4.06 -3.51
C ASP A 40 4.31 -4.20 -2.18
N PRO A 41 3.84 -3.77 -0.98
CA PRO A 41 4.51 -4.13 0.27
C PRO A 41 4.55 -5.65 0.48
N PHE A 42 5.63 -6.15 1.08
CA PHE A 42 5.92 -7.57 1.19
C PHE A 42 5.23 -8.22 2.41
N GLY A 43 3.90 -8.14 2.45
CA GLY A 43 3.05 -8.47 3.59
C GLY A 43 2.44 -7.21 4.20
N HIS A 44 1.36 -7.38 4.97
CA HIS A 44 0.53 -6.25 5.42
C HIS A 44 0.31 -6.24 6.93
N SER A 45 0.48 -5.05 7.50
CA SER A 45 0.43 -4.81 8.93
C SER A 45 -0.98 -4.50 9.39
N ARG A 46 -1.38 -5.16 10.48
CA ARG A 46 -2.56 -4.77 11.23
C ARG A 46 -2.50 -3.30 11.69
N GLU A 47 -1.32 -2.80 12.05
CA GLU A 47 -1.17 -1.40 12.51
C GLU A 47 -1.45 -0.41 11.38
N VAL A 48 -0.97 -0.69 10.16
CA VAL A 48 -1.23 0.16 8.99
C VAL A 48 -2.71 0.20 8.66
N ALA A 49 -3.40 -0.94 8.69
CA ALA A 49 -4.85 -1.00 8.50
C ALA A 49 -5.62 -0.19 9.57
N SER A 50 -5.21 -0.29 10.84
CA SER A 50 -5.78 0.49 11.95
C SER A 50 -5.59 2.00 11.75
N LEU A 51 -4.39 2.42 11.35
CA LEU A 51 -4.09 3.82 11.04
C LEU A 51 -4.92 4.32 9.86
N PHE A 52 -5.10 3.51 8.81
CA PHE A 52 -5.88 3.92 7.63
C PHE A 52 -7.35 4.11 7.97
N ALA A 53 -7.94 3.23 8.77
CA ALA A 53 -9.31 3.41 9.25
C ALA A 53 -9.47 4.72 10.04
N GLN A 54 -8.52 5.04 10.94
CA GLN A 54 -8.49 6.30 11.70
C GLN A 54 -8.21 7.54 10.82
N MET A 55 -7.41 7.39 9.76
CA MET A 55 -7.21 8.40 8.71
C MET A 55 -8.45 8.60 7.82
N GLY A 56 -9.54 7.85 8.04
CA GLY A 56 -10.82 7.99 7.37
C GLY A 56 -10.89 7.36 5.98
N PHE A 57 -10.06 6.34 5.74
CA PHE A 57 -10.22 5.43 4.61
C PHE A 57 -11.42 4.49 4.83
N ASP A 58 -12.16 4.23 3.77
CA ASP A 58 -13.29 3.30 3.75
C ASP A 58 -12.87 1.91 3.22
N GLY A 59 -11.79 1.86 2.43
CA GLY A 59 -11.28 0.64 1.81
C GLY A 59 -9.76 0.53 1.79
N TYR A 60 -9.25 -0.69 1.69
CA TYR A 60 -7.82 -1.00 1.63
C TYR A 60 -7.58 -2.20 0.71
N PHE A 61 -6.70 -2.05 -0.28
CA PHE A 61 -6.47 -3.09 -1.28
C PHE A 61 -4.99 -3.37 -1.45
N PHE A 62 -4.66 -4.66 -1.53
CA PHE A 62 -3.28 -5.11 -1.65
C PHE A 62 -3.15 -6.40 -2.47
N GLY A 63 -1.92 -6.66 -2.94
CA GLY A 63 -1.63 -7.78 -3.85
C GLY A 63 -0.85 -8.94 -3.23
N ARG A 64 -0.11 -8.72 -2.14
CA ARG A 64 0.83 -9.72 -1.59
C ARG A 64 0.35 -10.30 -0.27
N ALA A 65 0.13 -11.61 -0.24
CA ALA A 65 -0.10 -12.38 0.98
C ALA A 65 0.56 -13.75 0.83
N ASP A 66 0.66 -14.50 1.93
CA ASP A 66 1.18 -15.87 1.89
C ASP A 66 0.46 -16.72 0.82
N TYR A 67 1.24 -17.44 0.02
CA TYR A 67 0.74 -18.22 -1.10
C TYR A 67 -0.31 -19.26 -0.69
N HIS A 68 -0.17 -19.86 0.51
CA HIS A 68 -1.11 -20.84 1.02
C HIS A 68 -2.41 -20.15 1.46
N ASP A 69 -2.33 -19.01 2.15
CA ASP A 69 -3.50 -18.19 2.48
C ASP A 69 -4.26 -17.73 1.21
N LEU A 70 -3.54 -17.34 0.15
CA LEU A 70 -4.14 -16.98 -1.13
C LEU A 70 -4.90 -18.15 -1.79
N ILE A 71 -4.35 -19.36 -1.76
CA ILE A 71 -5.02 -20.58 -2.27
C ILE A 71 -6.31 -20.82 -1.48
N ASP A 72 -6.20 -20.81 -0.15
CA ASP A 72 -7.32 -21.06 0.75
C ASP A 72 -8.45 -20.04 0.57
N ARG A 73 -8.10 -18.75 0.49
CA ARG A 73 -9.06 -17.67 0.25
C ARG A 73 -9.68 -17.72 -1.13
N SER A 74 -8.98 -18.27 -2.12
CA SER A 74 -9.56 -18.48 -3.46
C SER A 74 -10.65 -19.54 -3.43
N VAL A 75 -10.38 -20.67 -2.76
CA VAL A 75 -11.35 -21.76 -2.61
C VAL A 75 -12.55 -21.30 -1.77
N LYS A 76 -12.30 -20.63 -0.63
CA LYS A 76 -13.33 -20.15 0.30
C LYS A 76 -14.01 -18.85 -0.17
N ARG A 77 -13.53 -18.25 -1.25
CA ARG A 77 -13.90 -16.92 -1.75
C ARG A 77 -13.80 -15.85 -0.65
N THR A 78 -12.73 -15.81 0.15
CA THR A 78 -12.57 -14.88 1.29
C THR A 78 -11.43 -13.88 1.07
N ARG A 79 -11.20 -13.50 -0.19
CA ARG A 79 -10.24 -12.43 -0.54
C ARG A 79 -10.78 -11.02 -0.22
N GLU A 80 -12.10 -10.88 -0.08
CA GLU A 80 -12.74 -9.68 0.45
C GLU A 80 -13.19 -9.93 1.90
N MET A 81 -12.88 -9.00 2.79
CA MET A 81 -13.21 -9.09 4.21
C MET A 81 -13.46 -7.72 4.83
N VAL A 82 -14.04 -7.70 6.02
CA VAL A 82 -14.00 -6.52 6.90
C VAL A 82 -12.87 -6.75 7.90
N TRP A 83 -11.87 -5.86 7.90
CA TRP A 83 -10.72 -5.97 8.78
C TRP A 83 -10.95 -5.14 10.04
N GLN A 84 -11.04 -5.82 11.18
CA GLN A 84 -11.02 -5.22 12.51
C GLN A 84 -9.58 -5.16 13.01
N ALA A 85 -8.85 -4.16 12.55
CA ALA A 85 -7.42 -4.08 12.79
C ALA A 85 -7.07 -3.78 14.27
N ASN A 86 -7.94 -3.07 15.00
CA ASN A 86 -7.68 -2.76 16.41
C ASN A 86 -8.79 -3.32 17.31
N PRO A 87 -8.52 -4.37 18.12
CA PRO A 87 -9.51 -4.93 19.04
C PRO A 87 -9.79 -4.02 20.24
N ASN A 88 -8.96 -3.00 20.48
CA ASN A 88 -9.13 -2.07 21.60
C ASN A 88 -10.03 -0.88 21.24
N LEU A 89 -10.33 -0.66 19.95
CA LEU A 89 -11.30 0.35 19.55
C LEU A 89 -12.72 -0.22 19.69
N ASP A 90 -13.67 0.66 20.02
CA ASP A 90 -15.07 0.27 20.16
C ASP A 90 -15.59 -0.30 18.83
N VAL A 91 -16.22 -1.47 18.88
CA VAL A 91 -16.84 -2.11 17.71
C VAL A 91 -17.93 -1.23 17.07
N LEU A 92 -18.49 -0.28 17.82
CA LEU A 92 -19.46 0.69 17.32
C LEU A 92 -18.81 1.89 16.61
N ASP A 93 -17.50 2.09 16.77
CA ASP A 93 -16.78 3.14 16.07
C ASP A 93 -16.51 2.73 14.62
N ARG A 94 -16.83 3.63 13.69
CA ARG A 94 -16.54 3.46 12.26
C ARG A 94 -15.03 3.33 12.01
N GLN A 95 -14.19 3.94 12.84
CA GLN A 95 -12.73 3.89 12.73
C GLN A 95 -12.13 2.53 13.12
N SER A 96 -12.94 1.60 13.63
CA SER A 96 -12.50 0.25 14.00
C SER A 96 -12.46 -0.74 12.83
N TRP A 97 -13.06 -0.39 11.70
CA TRP A 97 -13.33 -1.31 10.60
C TRP A 97 -12.85 -0.76 9.27
N LEU A 98 -12.25 -1.62 8.45
CA LEU A 98 -11.81 -1.27 7.10
C LEU A 98 -12.23 -2.36 6.12
N PHE A 99 -12.99 -2.00 5.08
CA PHE A 99 -13.24 -2.96 4.00
C PHE A 99 -11.91 -3.26 3.31
N THR A 100 -11.57 -4.55 3.18
CA THR A 100 -10.28 -4.94 2.64
C THR A 100 -10.43 -5.98 1.53
N GLY A 101 -9.75 -5.73 0.42
CA GLY A 101 -9.71 -6.64 -0.73
C GLY A 101 -8.29 -7.06 -1.07
N ILE A 102 -8.05 -8.38 -1.11
CA ILE A 102 -6.83 -8.96 -1.66
C ILE A 102 -7.05 -9.18 -3.16
N LEU A 103 -6.21 -8.57 -3.99
CA LEU A 103 -6.34 -8.66 -5.43
C LEU A 103 -6.23 -10.13 -5.91
N PRO A 104 -7.01 -10.52 -6.94
CA PRO A 104 -7.11 -11.92 -7.37
C PRO A 104 -5.83 -12.46 -8.02
N LEU A 105 -5.07 -11.61 -8.71
CA LEU A 105 -3.90 -11.97 -9.52
C LEU A 105 -2.69 -11.08 -9.20
N TYR A 106 -2.32 -11.00 -7.92
CA TYR A 106 -1.36 -9.99 -7.45
C TYR A 106 -1.82 -8.61 -7.92
N TYR A 107 -0.98 -7.84 -8.62
CA TYR A 107 -1.34 -6.56 -9.23
C TYR A 107 -1.28 -6.62 -10.76
N LEU A 108 -1.53 -7.80 -11.33
CA LEU A 108 -1.58 -8.02 -12.77
C LEU A 108 -3.00 -7.80 -13.31
N SER A 109 -3.06 -7.54 -14.61
CA SER A 109 -4.33 -7.55 -15.35
C SER A 109 -4.94 -8.96 -15.35
N PRO A 110 -6.27 -9.07 -15.47
CA PRO A 110 -6.91 -10.34 -15.82
C PRO A 110 -6.34 -10.90 -17.14
N PRO A 111 -6.38 -12.23 -17.34
CA PRO A 111 -5.96 -12.84 -18.61
C PRO A 111 -6.74 -12.24 -19.80
N SER A 112 -6.04 -11.94 -20.90
CA SER A 112 -6.59 -11.28 -22.11
C SER A 112 -6.89 -9.78 -21.96
N PHE A 113 -6.39 -9.12 -20.92
CA PHE A 113 -6.57 -7.68 -20.69
C PHE A 113 -5.24 -6.95 -20.44
N CYS A 114 -4.12 -7.48 -20.91
CA CYS A 114 -2.86 -6.74 -20.91
C CYS A 114 -2.65 -6.01 -22.24
N PHE A 115 -2.73 -4.68 -22.19
CA PHE A 115 -2.58 -3.80 -23.37
C PHE A 115 -1.24 -3.05 -23.40
N ASP A 116 -0.24 -3.52 -22.65
CA ASP A 116 1.11 -2.95 -22.68
C ASP A 116 1.87 -3.44 -23.92
N ILE A 117 2.89 -2.70 -24.35
CA ILE A 117 3.74 -2.99 -25.52
C ILE A 117 4.47 -4.33 -25.43
N THR A 118 4.65 -4.87 -24.22
CA THR A 118 5.29 -6.18 -23.99
C THR A 118 4.30 -7.34 -23.97
N CYS A 119 2.99 -7.06 -24.02
CA CYS A 119 1.95 -8.07 -23.94
C CYS A 119 1.55 -8.61 -25.31
N SER A 120 1.07 -9.85 -25.32
CA SER A 120 0.67 -10.58 -26.54
C SER A 120 -0.83 -10.84 -26.60
N ASP A 121 -1.61 -10.17 -25.76
CA ASP A 121 -3.07 -10.29 -25.76
C ASP A 121 -3.63 -9.66 -27.04
N GLN A 122 -4.74 -10.21 -27.54
CA GLN A 122 -5.37 -9.68 -28.75
C GLN A 122 -5.85 -8.25 -28.50
N PRO A 123 -5.62 -7.31 -29.44
CA PRO A 123 -6.19 -5.98 -29.33
C PRO A 123 -7.73 -6.05 -29.43
N ILE A 124 -8.40 -5.03 -28.91
CA ILE A 124 -9.84 -4.88 -29.09
C ILE A 124 -10.09 -4.52 -30.56
N MET A 125 -10.73 -5.42 -31.29
CA MET A 125 -11.11 -5.26 -32.70
C MET A 125 -12.59 -4.90 -32.78
N ASP A 126 -12.89 -3.62 -32.95
CA ASP A 126 -14.22 -3.03 -32.82
C ASP A 126 -14.95 -2.78 -34.16
N ASP A 127 -14.27 -2.95 -35.30
CA ASP A 127 -14.91 -2.95 -36.62
C ASP A 127 -15.62 -4.29 -36.87
N LYS A 128 -16.96 -4.23 -36.83
CA LYS A 128 -17.86 -5.37 -37.05
C LYS A 128 -17.72 -6.04 -38.42
N ASN A 129 -17.08 -5.38 -39.39
CA ASN A 129 -16.88 -5.92 -40.73
C ASN A 129 -15.58 -6.72 -40.85
N LEU A 130 -14.70 -6.67 -39.86
CA LEU A 130 -13.47 -7.45 -39.84
C LEU A 130 -13.73 -8.84 -39.26
N HIS A 131 -12.99 -9.83 -39.78
CA HIS A 131 -13.11 -11.25 -39.41
C HIS A 131 -12.65 -11.55 -37.97
N ASP A 132 -11.87 -10.65 -37.39
CA ASP A 132 -11.27 -10.71 -36.06
C ASP A 132 -12.00 -9.84 -35.03
N TYR A 133 -13.22 -9.36 -35.35
CA TYR A 133 -14.08 -8.65 -34.39
C TYR A 133 -14.26 -9.45 -33.09
N ASN A 134 -13.88 -8.87 -31.95
CA ASN A 134 -13.80 -9.58 -30.67
C ASN A 134 -14.40 -8.81 -29.47
N VAL A 135 -15.09 -7.69 -29.70
CA VAL A 135 -15.65 -6.85 -28.62
C VAL A 135 -16.61 -7.62 -27.72
N LEU A 136 -17.50 -8.43 -28.29
CA LEU A 136 -18.49 -9.20 -27.50
C LEU A 136 -17.80 -10.18 -26.55
N GLU A 137 -16.80 -10.92 -27.04
CA GLU A 137 -16.02 -11.86 -26.24
C GLU A 137 -15.28 -11.15 -25.09
N HIS A 138 -14.66 -10.01 -25.36
CA HIS A 138 -13.97 -9.23 -24.32
C HIS A 138 -14.95 -8.74 -23.25
N VAL A 139 -16.10 -8.21 -23.65
CA VAL A 139 -17.13 -7.73 -22.70
C VAL A 139 -17.67 -8.89 -21.85
N GLU A 140 -18.00 -10.03 -22.46
CA GLU A 140 -18.48 -11.21 -21.75
C GLU A 140 -17.42 -11.76 -20.79
N THR A 141 -16.15 -11.82 -21.21
CA THR A 141 -15.03 -12.26 -20.37
C THR A 141 -14.81 -11.34 -19.17
N PHE A 142 -14.87 -10.02 -19.37
CA PHE A 142 -14.72 -9.05 -18.29
C PHE A 142 -15.85 -9.15 -17.27
N ILE A 143 -17.10 -9.18 -17.74
CA ILE A 143 -18.28 -9.33 -16.89
C ILE A 143 -18.23 -10.66 -16.13
N GLY A 144 -17.91 -11.76 -16.81
CA GLY A 144 -17.76 -13.08 -16.18
C GLY A 144 -16.71 -13.07 -15.08
N THR A 145 -15.56 -12.44 -15.33
CA THR A 145 -14.48 -12.27 -14.35
C THR A 145 -14.93 -11.46 -13.13
N ALA A 146 -15.64 -10.34 -13.34
CA ALA A 146 -16.15 -9.51 -12.26
C ALA A 146 -17.21 -10.24 -11.41
N LEU A 147 -18.13 -10.95 -12.05
CA LEU A 147 -19.17 -11.73 -11.37
C LEU A 147 -18.59 -12.91 -10.59
N ALA A 148 -17.52 -13.54 -11.09
CA ALA A 148 -16.82 -14.61 -10.38
C ALA A 148 -16.15 -14.14 -9.09
N GLN A 149 -15.72 -12.87 -9.05
CA GLN A 149 -15.11 -12.24 -7.87
C GLN A 149 -16.16 -11.78 -6.84
N GLN A 150 -17.35 -11.39 -7.30
CA GLN A 150 -18.38 -10.82 -6.45
C GLN A 150 -18.79 -11.78 -5.31
N LYS A 151 -18.56 -11.36 -4.06
CA LYS A 151 -19.13 -12.00 -2.87
C LYS A 151 -20.05 -11.06 -2.11
N LYS A 152 -21.25 -11.55 -1.79
CA LYS A 152 -22.28 -10.76 -1.08
C LYS A 152 -22.14 -10.75 0.46
N LYS A 153 -21.31 -11.63 1.02
CA LYS A 153 -21.10 -11.76 2.48
C LYS A 153 -19.61 -11.80 2.79
N TRP A 154 -19.15 -10.84 3.58
CA TRP A 154 -17.74 -10.71 3.95
C TRP A 154 -17.46 -11.36 5.30
N SER A 155 -16.31 -12.02 5.43
CA SER A 155 -15.80 -12.50 6.71
C SER A 155 -15.07 -11.39 7.46
N THR A 156 -14.89 -11.56 8.77
CA THR A 156 -14.06 -10.66 9.58
C THR A 156 -12.61 -11.19 9.65
N LYS A 157 -11.63 -10.28 9.66
CA LYS A 157 -10.21 -10.55 9.95
C LYS A 157 -9.74 -9.63 11.07
N THR A 158 -8.86 -10.10 11.95
CA THR A 158 -8.32 -9.31 13.08
C THR A 158 -6.81 -9.11 13.01
N ASP A 159 -6.04 -10.15 12.71
CA ASP A 159 -4.57 -10.11 12.78
C ASP A 159 -3.91 -9.52 11.51
N ASP A 160 -2.61 -9.66 11.35
CA ASP A 160 -1.84 -9.20 10.17
C ASP A 160 -1.78 -10.22 9.01
N PHE A 161 -1.00 -9.89 7.98
CA PHE A 161 -0.64 -10.73 6.83
C PHE A 161 0.88 -10.99 6.77
N PHE A 162 1.52 -11.15 7.92
CA PHE A 162 2.95 -11.50 8.00
C PHE A 162 3.15 -12.93 8.53
N PRO A 163 4.26 -13.60 8.13
CA PRO A 163 5.18 -13.22 7.07
C PRO A 163 4.60 -13.47 5.67
N TYR A 164 5.07 -12.70 4.68
CA TYR A 164 4.76 -12.98 3.27
C TYR A 164 5.66 -14.10 2.72
N ALA A 165 5.05 -15.06 2.03
CA ALA A 165 5.75 -16.02 1.19
C ALA A 165 5.10 -16.11 -0.19
N SER A 166 5.92 -16.01 -1.25
CA SER A 166 5.44 -16.11 -2.63
C SER A 166 5.29 -17.55 -3.10
N THR A 167 6.07 -18.47 -2.52
CA THR A 167 6.08 -19.92 -2.81
C THR A 167 6.53 -20.69 -1.56
N PRO A 168 6.42 -22.04 -1.51
CA PRO A 168 6.71 -22.83 -0.30
C PRO A 168 8.08 -22.63 0.36
N TYR A 169 9.09 -22.16 -0.38
CA TYR A 169 10.47 -22.01 0.12
C TYR A 169 10.99 -20.58 0.05
N VAL A 170 10.13 -19.60 -0.29
CA VAL A 170 10.53 -18.20 -0.49
C VAL A 170 9.75 -17.32 0.48
N TYR A 171 10.20 -17.31 1.73
CA TYR A 171 9.73 -16.40 2.77
C TYR A 171 10.49 -15.07 2.70
N TRP A 172 9.75 -13.98 2.59
CA TRP A 172 10.31 -12.64 2.44
C TRP A 172 10.59 -12.02 3.81
N THR A 173 11.35 -12.71 4.65
CA THR A 173 11.71 -12.20 6.00
C THR A 173 13.11 -11.59 6.04
N GLY A 174 13.92 -11.77 4.99
CA GLY A 174 15.27 -11.21 4.91
C GLY A 174 15.29 -9.67 4.96
N TYR A 175 14.32 -9.03 4.31
CA TYR A 175 14.24 -7.57 4.23
C TYR A 175 13.94 -6.91 5.59
N TYR A 176 13.48 -7.69 6.59
CA TYR A 176 13.35 -7.22 7.96
C TYR A 176 14.69 -6.73 8.52
N THR A 177 15.83 -7.25 8.03
CA THR A 177 17.18 -6.87 8.46
C THR A 177 18.03 -6.22 7.36
N SER A 178 17.75 -6.45 6.08
CA SER A 178 18.54 -5.89 4.97
C SER A 178 18.84 -4.40 5.12
N ARG A 179 20.09 -4.00 4.87
CA ARG A 179 20.58 -2.61 5.06
C ARG A 179 20.30 -2.04 6.46
N PRO A 180 20.78 -2.70 7.54
CA PRO A 180 20.45 -2.29 8.91
C PRO A 180 20.96 -0.88 9.26
N ALA A 181 22.05 -0.43 8.62
CA ALA A 181 22.55 0.94 8.79
C ALA A 181 21.54 1.99 8.27
N LEU A 182 20.90 1.76 7.12
CA LEU A 182 19.89 2.67 6.57
C LEU A 182 18.63 2.67 7.44
N LYS A 183 18.18 1.49 7.91
CA LYS A 183 17.06 1.38 8.87
C LYS A 183 17.32 2.17 10.14
N ARG A 184 18.54 2.06 10.71
CA ARG A 184 18.95 2.86 11.87
C ARG A 184 18.99 4.35 11.55
N TYR A 185 19.48 4.72 10.37
CA TYR A 185 19.59 6.11 9.98
C TYR A 185 18.20 6.77 9.83
N GLU A 186 17.23 6.08 9.23
CA GLU A 186 15.84 6.53 9.18
C GLU A 186 15.29 6.81 10.59
N ARG A 187 15.51 5.91 11.56
CA ARG A 187 15.03 6.12 12.94
C ARG A 187 15.69 7.32 13.61
N TYR A 188 16.98 7.52 13.36
CA TYR A 188 17.73 8.66 13.88
C TYR A 188 17.25 9.98 13.26
N ALA A 189 17.08 10.02 11.94
CA ALA A 189 16.57 11.17 11.21
C ALA A 189 15.12 11.51 11.60
N ASN A 190 14.25 10.50 11.80
CA ASN A 190 12.90 10.72 12.32
C ASN A 190 12.94 11.40 13.69
N ASN A 191 13.79 10.93 14.61
CA ASN A 191 13.92 11.52 15.93
C ASN A 191 14.34 13.00 15.86
N ILE A 192 15.33 13.32 15.02
CA ILE A 192 15.74 14.71 14.79
C ILE A 192 14.57 15.53 14.25
N LEU A 193 13.86 15.04 13.21
CA LEU A 193 12.72 15.74 12.64
C LEU A 193 11.64 16.07 13.68
N GLN A 194 11.31 15.11 14.55
CA GLN A 194 10.30 15.34 15.61
C GLN A 194 10.76 16.41 16.61
N VAL A 195 12.00 16.34 17.08
CA VAL A 195 12.55 17.32 18.02
C VAL A 195 12.61 18.71 17.38
N THR A 196 13.05 18.81 16.12
CA THR A 196 13.11 20.07 15.37
C THR A 196 11.72 20.68 15.21
N ARG A 197 10.69 19.89 14.87
CA ARG A 197 9.30 20.38 14.80
C ARG A 197 8.80 20.93 16.13
N GLN A 198 9.07 20.23 17.23
CA GLN A 198 8.68 20.68 18.57
C GLN A 198 9.37 22.01 18.92
N LEU A 199 10.70 22.09 18.75
CA LEU A 199 11.46 23.31 19.02
C LEU A 199 11.05 24.48 18.13
N ASN A 200 10.73 24.22 16.86
CA ASN A 200 10.21 25.23 15.95
C ASN A 200 8.84 25.76 16.43
N GLY A 201 7.96 24.88 16.91
CA GLY A 201 6.68 25.27 17.51
C GLY A 201 6.83 26.17 18.74
N PHE A 202 7.82 25.90 19.61
CA PHE A 202 8.08 26.73 20.79
C PHE A 202 8.76 28.07 20.46
N SER A 203 9.74 28.04 19.57
CA SER A 203 10.54 29.23 19.22
C SER A 203 9.86 30.15 18.21
N GLN A 204 8.83 29.66 17.51
CA GLN A 204 8.21 30.32 16.34
C GLN A 204 9.26 30.77 15.30
N SER A 205 10.33 29.98 15.16
CA SER A 205 11.39 30.25 14.19
C SER A 205 10.91 30.00 12.76
N ASN A 206 11.56 30.64 11.79
CA ASN A 206 11.22 30.50 10.37
C ASN A 206 11.98 29.34 9.71
N LEU A 207 11.93 28.13 10.30
CA LEU A 207 12.59 26.92 9.77
C LEU A 207 11.65 26.05 8.92
N ARG A 208 10.51 26.61 8.48
CA ARG A 208 9.46 25.87 7.77
C ARG A 208 9.99 25.12 6.56
N ASN A 209 10.83 25.76 5.74
CA ASN A 209 11.38 25.16 4.52
C ASN A 209 12.30 23.98 4.84
N SER A 210 13.24 24.14 5.77
CA SER A 210 14.17 23.05 6.13
C SER A 210 13.47 21.86 6.79
N ILE A 211 12.42 22.12 7.59
CA ILE A 211 11.58 21.06 8.16
C ILE A 211 10.82 20.34 7.05
N PHE A 212 10.33 21.07 6.05
CA PHE A 212 9.64 20.50 4.90
C PHE A 212 10.58 19.61 4.09
N ASP A 213 11.78 20.08 3.75
CA ASP A 213 12.79 19.30 3.00
C ASP A 213 13.10 17.95 3.69
N LEU A 214 13.32 17.97 5.01
CA LEU A 214 13.55 16.73 5.77
C LEU A 214 12.28 15.87 5.87
N SER A 215 11.09 16.47 5.92
CA SER A 215 9.82 15.73 5.92
C SER A 215 9.61 14.98 4.60
N GLU A 216 9.97 15.58 3.47
CA GLU A 216 9.94 14.93 2.16
C GLU A 216 10.94 13.77 2.08
N ALA A 217 12.18 13.98 2.52
CA ALA A 217 13.18 12.93 2.57
C ALA A 217 12.77 11.75 3.47
N MET A 218 12.22 12.05 4.65
CA MET A 218 11.69 11.06 5.58
C MET A 218 10.49 10.31 5.01
N GLY A 219 9.59 11.00 4.31
CA GLY A 219 8.44 10.39 3.63
C GLY A 219 8.87 9.43 2.52
N LEU A 220 9.83 9.85 1.69
CA LEU A 220 10.41 9.01 0.64
C LEU A 220 11.13 7.78 1.23
N ALA A 221 11.81 7.93 2.37
CA ALA A 221 12.47 6.81 3.05
C ALA A 221 11.50 5.72 3.53
N GLN A 222 10.20 6.02 3.66
CA GLN A 222 9.19 5.01 4.01
C GLN A 222 8.81 4.11 2.84
N HIS A 223 9.24 4.40 1.61
CA HIS A 223 8.96 3.59 0.43
C HIS A 223 9.30 2.11 0.66
N HIS A 224 8.51 1.20 0.07
CA HIS A 224 8.67 -0.24 0.27
C HIS A 224 9.95 -0.86 -0.34
N ASP A 225 10.77 -0.07 -1.05
CA ASP A 225 12.15 -0.41 -1.42
C ASP A 225 13.25 0.46 -0.75
N ALA A 226 12.85 1.41 0.09
CA ALA A 226 13.76 2.28 0.83
C ALA A 226 14.11 1.66 2.18
N VAL A 227 13.31 1.91 3.22
CA VAL A 227 13.55 1.40 4.58
C VAL A 227 13.60 -0.13 4.64
N SER A 228 12.88 -0.83 3.76
CA SER A 228 12.94 -2.29 3.58
C SER A 228 14.34 -2.78 3.16
N GLY A 229 15.11 -1.94 2.47
CA GLY A 229 16.46 -2.21 2.02
C GLY A 229 16.55 -3.07 0.75
N THR A 230 15.48 -3.16 -0.04
CA THR A 230 15.39 -3.98 -1.26
C THR A 230 15.79 -3.27 -2.55
N SER A 231 16.10 -1.97 -2.50
CA SER A 231 16.61 -1.22 -3.66
C SER A 231 18.07 -1.54 -4.04
N LYS A 232 18.45 -1.17 -5.28
CA LYS A 232 19.83 -1.24 -5.77
C LYS A 232 20.75 -0.33 -4.96
N GLN A 233 22.05 -0.64 -4.92
CA GLN A 233 23.01 0.09 -4.07
C GLN A 233 23.05 1.60 -4.32
N HIS A 234 23.05 2.05 -5.58
CA HIS A 234 23.08 3.49 -5.88
C HIS A 234 21.79 4.21 -5.43
N VAL A 235 20.65 3.53 -5.46
CA VAL A 235 19.37 4.06 -4.95
C VAL A 235 19.40 4.14 -3.42
N ALA A 236 19.94 3.12 -2.75
CA ALA A 236 20.12 3.15 -1.30
C ALA A 236 21.07 4.28 -0.86
N ASN A 237 22.10 4.59 -1.66
CA ASN A 237 22.98 5.73 -1.42
C ASN A 237 22.24 7.06 -1.58
N ASP A 238 21.36 7.19 -2.58
CA ASP A 238 20.51 8.38 -2.78
C ASP A 238 19.55 8.59 -1.59
N TYR A 239 18.92 7.54 -1.08
CA TYR A 239 18.11 7.65 0.15
C TYR A 239 18.93 8.13 1.35
N ALA A 240 20.14 7.59 1.53
CA ALA A 240 21.01 8.03 2.62
C ALA A 240 21.46 9.49 2.45
N GLN A 241 21.74 9.93 1.23
CA GLN A 241 22.11 11.31 0.92
C GLN A 241 20.96 12.29 1.15
N ARG A 242 19.71 11.89 0.90
CA ARG A 242 18.54 12.75 1.18
C ARG A 242 18.27 12.92 2.68
N LEU A 243 18.68 11.96 3.50
CA LEU A 243 18.52 11.98 4.96
C LEU A 243 19.65 12.72 5.70
N SER A 244 20.69 13.18 4.98
CA SER A 244 21.86 13.88 5.55
C SER A 244 21.75 15.39 5.43
#